data_AF-A0A6A5BVE1-F1
#
_entry.id   AF-A0A6A5BVE1-F1
#
_cell.length_a   1.000
_cell.length_b   1.000
_cell.length_c   1.000
_cell.angle_alpha   90.00
_cell.angle_beta   90.00
_cell.angle_gamma   90.00
#
_symmetry.space_group_name_H-M   'P 1'
#
loop_
_entity.id
_entity.type
_entity.pdbx_description
1 polymer ?
#
loop_
_entity_poly.entity_id
_entity_poly.type
_entity_poly.pdbx_seq_one_letter_code
_entity_poly.pdbx_strand_id
1 'polypeptide(L)'
;MSHSEEYLSFIQCSQQALAVENEHQVIDVLTNSERVLQDLARALEFPEVFNMKLILREWYPEITYEYEIRGFVHNFELIALCQYDNTCLVQELIDKKDEISSSILRYYHTTVKPLL
;
A
#
# COMPACT_ATOMS: atom_id res chain seq x y z
N MET A 1 -15.91 -5.53 -21.58
CA MET A 1 -15.65 -5.06 -20.21
C MET A 1 -15.85 -3.56 -20.19
N SER A 2 -16.35 -3.00 -19.10
CA SER A 2 -16.32 -1.56 -18.89
C SER A 2 -14.87 -1.11 -18.65
N HIS A 3 -14.55 0.16 -18.91
CA HIS A 3 -13.23 0.72 -18.65
C HIS A 3 -12.77 0.50 -17.19
N SER A 4 -13.72 0.50 -16.24
CA SER A 4 -13.44 0.25 -14.82
C SER A 4 -13.02 -1.20 -14.55
N GLU A 5 -13.58 -2.18 -15.26
CA GLU A 5 -13.25 -3.60 -15.09
C GLU A 5 -11.84 -3.91 -15.63
N GLU A 6 -11.48 -3.30 -16.76
CA GLU A 6 -10.14 -3.43 -17.36
C GLU A 6 -9.08 -2.82 -16.44
N TYR A 7 -9.38 -1.65 -15.87
CA TYR A 7 -8.49 -0.98 -14.92
C TYR A 7 -8.26 -1.82 -13.66
N LEU A 8 -9.35 -2.32 -13.05
CA LEU A 8 -9.25 -3.20 -11.87
C LEU A 8 -8.43 -4.45 -12.17
N SER A 9 -8.65 -5.10 -13.32
CA SER A 9 -7.88 -6.27 -13.73
C SER A 9 -6.39 -5.94 -13.92
N PHE A 10 -6.08 -4.81 -14.56
CA PHE A 10 -4.70 -4.37 -14.74
C PHE A 10 -3.99 -4.16 -13.40
N ILE A 11 -4.67 -3.51 -12.44
CA ILE A 11 -4.13 -3.24 -11.12
C ILE A 11 -3.94 -4.52 -10.30
N GLN A 12 -4.91 -5.44 -10.32
CA GLN A 12 -4.78 -6.74 -9.66
C GLN A 12 -3.60 -7.55 -10.21
N CYS A 13 -3.44 -7.60 -11.54
CA CYS A 13 -2.28 -8.22 -12.17
C CYS A 13 -0.96 -7.53 -11.79
N SER A 14 -0.96 -6.19 -11.76
CA SER A 14 0.22 -5.39 -11.37
C SER A 14 0.63 -5.65 -9.92
N GLN A 15 -0.35 -5.79 -9.03
CA GLN A 15 -0.11 -6.18 -7.64
C GLN A 15 0.50 -7.58 -7.59
N GLN A 16 -0.09 -8.57 -8.27
CA GLN A 16 0.44 -9.94 -8.29
C GLN A 16 1.86 -10.04 -8.84
N ALA A 17 2.26 -9.16 -9.76
CA ALA A 17 3.62 -9.10 -10.28
C ALA A 17 4.68 -8.71 -9.23
N LEU A 18 4.27 -8.21 -8.05
CA LEU A 18 5.17 -7.93 -6.92
C LEU A 18 5.47 -9.16 -6.06
N ALA A 19 4.72 -10.26 -6.25
CA ALA A 19 4.99 -11.52 -5.57
C ALA A 19 6.25 -12.18 -6.15
N VAL A 20 7.14 -12.62 -5.26
CA VAL A 20 8.43 -13.24 -5.62
C VAL A 20 8.63 -14.51 -4.82
N GLU A 21 9.17 -15.54 -5.47
CA GLU A 21 9.37 -16.89 -4.91
C GLU A 21 10.84 -17.24 -4.71
N ASN A 22 11.76 -16.47 -5.30
CA ASN A 22 13.20 -16.70 -5.23
C ASN A 22 14.00 -15.41 -5.32
N GLU A 23 15.28 -15.51 -5.01
CA GLU A 23 16.24 -14.40 -4.97
C GLU A 23 16.41 -13.71 -6.32
N HIS A 24 16.31 -14.43 -7.43
CA HIS A 24 16.44 -13.81 -8.76
C HIS A 24 15.27 -12.86 -9.03
N GLN A 25 14.05 -13.26 -8.68
CA GLN A 25 12.87 -12.42 -8.81
C GLN A 25 12.90 -11.23 -7.84
N VAL A 26 13.43 -11.42 -6.62
CA VAL A 26 13.64 -10.30 -5.67
C VAL A 26 14.56 -9.25 -6.29
N ILE A 27 15.71 -9.67 -6.83
CA ILE A 27 16.64 -8.73 -7.46
C ILE A 27 16.00 -8.06 -8.66
N ASP A 28 15.31 -8.81 -9.53
CA ASP A 28 14.64 -8.27 -10.71
C ASP A 28 13.63 -7.17 -10.37
N VAL A 29 12.73 -7.42 -9.41
CA VAL A 29 11.74 -6.41 -8.96
C VAL A 29 12.42 -5.18 -8.39
N LEU A 30 13.47 -5.35 -7.58
CA LEU A 30 14.16 -4.22 -6.95
C LEU A 30 14.96 -3.38 -7.96
N THR A 31 15.68 -4.00 -8.90
CA THR A 31 16.53 -3.28 -9.84
C THR A 31 15.76 -2.60 -10.97
N ASN A 32 14.55 -3.07 -11.27
CA ASN A 32 13.67 -2.46 -12.28
C ASN A 32 12.64 -1.47 -11.69
N SER A 33 12.71 -1.19 -10.38
CA SER A 33 11.77 -0.29 -9.72
C SER A 33 12.26 1.17 -9.73
N GLU A 34 11.49 2.05 -10.36
CA GLU A 34 11.74 3.50 -10.30
C GLU A 34 11.66 4.03 -8.86
N ARG A 35 10.80 3.44 -8.02
CA ARG A 35 10.66 3.82 -6.61
C ARG A 35 11.92 3.48 -5.81
N VAL A 36 12.50 2.30 -6.05
CA VAL A 36 13.79 1.92 -5.44
C VAL A 36 14.90 2.85 -5.93
N LEU A 37 14.94 3.18 -7.23
CA LEU A 37 15.91 4.14 -7.76
C LEU A 37 15.79 5.51 -7.07
N GLN A 38 14.58 6.03 -6.89
CA GLN A 38 14.35 7.31 -6.20
C GLN A 38 14.82 7.26 -4.73
N ASP A 39 14.57 6.16 -4.02
CA ASP A 39 15.02 5.98 -2.64
C ASP A 39 16.55 5.90 -2.55
N LEU A 40 17.20 5.19 -3.48
CA LEU A 40 18.66 5.12 -3.58
C LEU A 40 19.28 6.48 -3.95
N ALA A 41 18.64 7.26 -4.82
CA ALA A 41 19.10 8.60 -5.16
C ALA A 41 19.04 9.53 -3.93
N ARG A 42 17.94 9.49 -3.16
CA ARG A 42 17.82 10.23 -1.90
C ARG A 42 18.84 9.79 -0.86
N ALA A 43 19.19 8.50 -0.82
CA ALA A 43 20.24 7.99 0.07
C ALA A 43 21.59 8.67 -0.18
N LEU A 44 21.90 8.99 -1.44
CA LEU A 44 23.12 9.70 -1.81
C LEU A 44 23.06 11.19 -1.48
N GLU A 45 21.87 11.79 -1.49
CA GLU A 45 21.67 13.20 -1.11
C GLU A 45 21.81 13.42 0.41
N PHE A 46 21.42 12.42 1.22
CA PHE A 46 21.40 12.54 2.69
C PHE A 46 22.07 11.34 3.40
N PRO A 47 23.38 11.10 3.17
CA PRO A 47 24.04 9.86 3.60
C PRO A 47 24.14 9.71 5.12
N GLU A 48 24.24 10.81 5.87
CA GLU A 48 24.32 10.79 7.34
C GLU A 48 23.05 10.32 8.06
N VAL A 49 21.88 10.44 7.44
CA VAL A 49 20.58 10.01 8.03
C VAL A 49 20.06 8.73 7.40
N PHE A 50 20.62 8.30 6.27
CA PHE A 50 20.11 7.16 5.54
C PHE A 50 20.60 5.84 6.13
N ASN A 51 19.66 4.96 6.47
CA ASN A 51 19.94 3.60 6.94
C ASN A 51 19.22 2.59 6.05
N MET A 52 19.92 2.06 5.05
CA MET A 52 19.35 1.16 4.07
C MET A 52 18.96 -0.17 4.69
N LYS A 53 17.72 -0.62 4.43
CA LYS A 53 17.25 -1.95 4.84
C LYS A 53 16.58 -2.63 3.66
N LEU A 54 16.84 -3.92 3.53
CA LEU A 54 16.05 -4.79 2.65
C LEU A 54 14.87 -5.32 3.46
N ILE A 55 13.65 -5.06 2.98
CA ILE A 55 12.40 -5.48 3.65
C ILE A 55 11.72 -6.52 2.78
N LEU A 56 11.57 -7.73 3.32
CA LEU A 56 10.77 -8.80 2.73
C LEU A 56 9.49 -8.93 3.54
N ARG A 57 8.35 -8.97 2.86
CA ARG A 57 7.02 -9.13 3.46
C ARG A 57 6.40 -10.41 2.93
N GLU A 58 5.73 -11.15 3.80
CA GLU A 58 4.91 -12.28 3.39
C GLU A 58 3.82 -11.80 2.42
N TRP A 59 3.61 -12.57 1.35
CA TRP A 59 2.61 -12.27 0.34
C TRP A 59 1.25 -12.83 0.76
N TYR A 60 0.24 -11.97 0.81
CA TYR A 60 -1.14 -12.35 1.11
C TYR A 60 -2.02 -12.07 -0.11
N PRO A 61 -2.33 -13.08 -0.95
CA PRO A 61 -3.09 -12.89 -2.18
C PRO A 61 -4.53 -12.44 -1.95
N GLU A 62 -5.05 -12.60 -0.74
CA GLU A 62 -6.40 -12.16 -0.34
C GLU A 62 -6.49 -10.66 -0.09
N ILE A 63 -5.36 -9.96 0.09
CA ILE A 63 -5.33 -8.51 0.21
C ILE A 63 -5.50 -7.95 -1.19
N THR A 64 -6.70 -7.50 -1.52
CA THR A 64 -6.99 -6.92 -2.82
C THR A 64 -6.80 -5.40 -2.79
N TYR A 65 -6.31 -4.85 -3.89
CA TYR A 65 -5.94 -3.45 -4.02
C TYR A 65 -7.11 -2.48 -3.79
N GLU A 66 -8.33 -2.90 -4.10
CA GLU A 66 -9.56 -2.14 -3.86
C GLU A 66 -9.74 -1.77 -2.38
N TYR A 67 -9.26 -2.64 -1.48
CA TYR A 67 -9.33 -2.44 -0.03
C TYR A 67 -8.11 -1.71 0.54
N GLU A 68 -7.22 -1.18 -0.30
CA GLU A 68 -6.16 -0.30 0.15
C GLU A 68 -6.74 1.07 0.50
N ILE A 69 -6.68 1.42 1.79
CA ILE A 69 -7.19 2.68 2.34
C ILE A 69 -6.01 3.51 2.88
N ARG A 70 -6.00 4.80 2.53
CA ARG A 70 -5.04 5.77 3.07
C ARG A 70 -5.64 6.54 4.23
N GLY A 71 -4.96 6.51 5.37
CA GLY A 71 -5.30 7.30 6.56
C GLY A 71 -4.41 8.53 6.71
N PHE A 72 -5.00 9.61 7.22
CA PHE A 72 -4.30 10.86 7.54
C PHE A 72 -4.33 11.08 9.05
N VAL A 73 -3.15 11.27 9.65
CA VAL A 73 -3.00 11.45 11.10
C VAL A 73 -2.47 12.86 11.39
N HIS A 74 -3.11 13.55 12.34
CA HIS A 74 -2.69 14.86 12.82
C HIS A 74 -2.91 14.94 14.34
N ASN A 75 -1.94 15.47 15.07
CA ASN A 75 -1.95 15.51 16.54
C ASN A 75 -2.29 14.15 17.19
N PHE A 76 -1.67 13.08 16.68
CA PHE A 76 -1.89 11.70 17.15
C PHE A 76 -3.33 11.19 17.00
N GLU A 77 -4.16 11.84 16.17
CA GLU A 77 -5.51 11.39 15.82
C GLU A 77 -5.63 11.07 14.33
N LEU A 78 -6.34 9.99 14.00
CA LEU A 78 -6.73 9.65 12.63
C LEU A 78 -7.90 10.56 12.22
N ILE A 79 -7.65 11.51 11.32
CA ILE A 79 -8.59 12.58 10.96
C ILE A 79 -9.36 12.32 9.67
N ALA A 80 -8.83 11.50 8.78
CA ALA A 80 -9.47 11.20 7.49
C ALA A 80 -9.02 9.85 6.93
N LEU A 81 -9.89 9.28 6.10
CA LEU A 81 -9.67 8.06 5.33
C LEU A 81 -10.13 8.28 3.89
N CYS A 82 -9.38 7.74 2.93
CA CYS A 82 -9.81 7.66 1.53
C CYS A 82 -9.36 6.34 0.89
N GLN A 83 -10.05 5.91 -0.17
CA GLN A 83 -9.52 4.85 -1.03
C GLN A 83 -8.16 5.29 -1.59
N TYR A 84 -7.18 4.39 -1.61
CA TYR A 84 -5.84 4.70 -2.07
C TYR A 84 -5.82 5.07 -3.55
N ASP A 85 -6.54 4.29 -4.36
CA ASP A 85 -6.76 4.54 -5.77
C ASP A 85 -8.16 5.10 -6.02
N ASN A 86 -8.21 6.25 -6.67
CA ASN A 86 -9.44 6.98 -6.96
C ASN A 86 -9.88 6.85 -8.43
N THR A 87 -9.27 5.96 -9.20
CA THR A 87 -9.53 5.78 -10.64
C THR A 87 -10.78 4.93 -10.91
N CYS A 88 -11.22 4.12 -9.94
CA CYS A 88 -12.39 3.28 -10.05
C CYS A 88 -13.33 3.44 -8.84
N LEU A 89 -14.62 3.34 -9.09
CA LEU A 89 -15.65 3.33 -8.05
C LEU A 89 -15.93 1.89 -7.64
N VAL A 90 -15.61 1.53 -6.40
CA VAL A 90 -15.90 0.20 -5.87
C VAL A 90 -17.15 0.28 -5.00
N GLN A 91 -18.29 -0.14 -5.54
CA GLN A 91 -19.59 -0.03 -4.88
C GLN A 91 -19.61 -0.72 -3.50
N GLU A 92 -18.92 -1.85 -3.37
CA GLU A 92 -18.83 -2.59 -2.11
C GLU A 92 -18.18 -1.77 -0.98
N LEU A 93 -17.20 -0.89 -1.28
CA LEU A 93 -16.60 0.00 -0.29
C LEU A 93 -17.57 1.07 0.20
N ILE A 94 -18.47 1.52 -0.68
CA ILE A 94 -19.54 2.46 -0.32
C ILE A 94 -20.55 1.76 0.59
N ASP A 95 -20.98 0.56 0.17
CA ASP A 95 -22.00 -0.22 0.88
C ASP A 95 -21.50 -0.65 2.28
N LYS A 96 -20.21 -0.91 2.43
CA LYS A 96 -19.56 -1.32 3.69
C LYS A 96 -18.79 -0.20 4.40
N LYS A 97 -18.99 1.06 4.01
CA LYS A 97 -18.22 2.21 4.50
C LYS A 97 -18.11 2.26 6.04
N ASP A 98 -19.23 2.09 6.73
CA ASP A 98 -19.29 2.21 8.19
C ASP A 98 -18.58 1.04 8.89
N GLU A 99 -18.65 -0.16 8.33
CA GLU A 99 -17.94 -1.34 8.83
C GLU A 99 -16.42 -1.18 8.67
N ILE A 100 -15.99 -0.81 7.45
CA ILE A 100 -14.57 -0.60 7.12
C ILE A 100 -13.97 0.49 8.00
N SER A 101 -14.64 1.65 8.08
CA SER A 101 -14.15 2.78 8.89
C SER A 101 -14.09 2.43 10.38
N SER A 102 -15.08 1.73 10.92
CA SER A 102 -15.08 1.27 12.32
C SER A 102 -13.94 0.28 12.60
N SER A 103 -13.65 -0.62 11.64
CA SER A 103 -12.55 -1.57 11.75
C SER A 103 -11.18 -0.88 11.76
N ILE A 104 -10.98 0.07 10.84
CA ILE A 104 -9.73 0.86 10.74
C ILE A 104 -9.54 1.72 12.00
N LEU A 105 -10.59 2.41 12.47
CA LEU A 105 -10.54 3.22 13.69
C LEU A 105 -10.18 2.37 14.92
N ARG A 106 -10.79 1.18 15.04
CA ARG A 106 -10.45 0.25 16.11
C ARG A 106 -8.98 -0.14 16.05
N TYR A 107 -8.48 -0.58 14.88
CA TYR A 107 -7.07 -0.93 14.70
C TYR A 107 -6.13 0.24 15.01
N TYR A 108 -6.49 1.45 14.57
CA TYR A 108 -5.72 2.65 14.87
C TYR A 108 -5.60 2.87 16.38
N HIS A 109 -6.71 2.84 17.11
CA HIS A 109 -6.71 3.09 18.55
C HIS A 109 -6.05 1.99 19.38
N THR A 110 -6.16 0.72 18.97
CA THR A 110 -5.64 -0.41 19.76
C THR A 110 -4.20 -0.77 19.41
N THR A 111 -3.73 -0.46 18.21
CA THR A 111 -2.45 -0.98 17.68
C THR A 111 -1.51 0.13 17.23
N VAL A 112 -2.00 1.13 16.49
CA VAL A 112 -1.14 2.18 15.91
C VAL A 112 -0.86 3.30 16.90
N LYS A 113 -1.90 3.92 17.45
CA LYS A 113 -1.80 5.06 18.36
C LYS A 113 -0.92 4.82 19.59
N PRO A 114 -0.91 3.64 20.23
CA PRO A 114 0.00 3.37 21.35
C PRO A 114 1.50 3.37 21.00
N LEU A 115 1.85 3.35 19.71
CA LEU A 115 3.23 3.35 19.21
C LEU A 115 3.71 4.72 18.71
N LEU A 116 2.80 5.71 18.65
CA LEU A 116 3.10 7.09 18.23
C LEU A 116 3.42 7.97 19.45
#